data_AF-A0A2E4I9P0-F1
#
_entry.id   AF-A0A2E4I9P0-F1
#
_cell.length_a   1.000
_cell.length_b   1.000
_cell.length_c   1.000
_cell.angle_alpha   90.00
_cell.angle_beta   90.00
_cell.angle_gamma   90.00
#
_symmetry.space_group_name_H-M   'P 1'
#
loop_
_entity.id
_entity.type
_entity.pdbx_description
1 polymer ?
#
loop_
_entity_poly.entity_id
_entity_poly.type
_entity_poly.pdbx_seq_one_letter_code
_entity_poly.pdbx_strand_id
1 'polypeptide(L)'
;MKVFEIDALAEKEWKASKKLCKSSTPNNKLGNSALSSCKAQGYRARETGKSQKMGNKRVKLGGKRIRSQDYGGPVSPTRTG
;
A
#
# COMPACT_ATOMS: atom_id res chain seq x y z
N MET A 1 5.57 28.68 11.38
CA MET A 1 5.01 27.48 10.72
C MET A 1 4.91 26.37 11.76
N LYS A 2 3.71 25.80 11.97
CA LYS A 2 3.50 24.76 12.98
C LYS A 2 3.92 23.42 12.39
N VAL A 3 4.79 22.70 13.12
CA VAL A 3 5.37 21.42 12.70
C VAL A 3 4.31 20.39 12.27
N PHE A 4 3.13 20.43 12.89
CA PHE A 4 1.99 19.56 12.59
C PHE A 4 1.40 19.69 11.18
N GLU A 5 1.54 20.84 10.51
CA GLU A 5 1.02 21.02 9.14
C GLU A 5 1.96 20.43 8.08
N ILE A 6 3.24 20.25 8.42
CA ILE A 6 4.28 19.73 7.53
C ILE A 6 4.10 18.22 7.34
N ASP A 7 3.71 17.50 8.40
CA ASP A 7 3.54 16.05 8.38
C ASP A 7 2.42 15.59 7.44
N ALA A 8 1.26 16.26 7.46
CA ALA A 8 0.12 15.89 6.61
C ALA A 8 0.36 16.16 5.10
N LEU A 9 1.25 17.09 4.77
CA LEU A 9 1.70 17.35 3.41
C LEU A 9 2.76 16.32 2.98
N ALA A 10 3.71 15.98 3.85
CA ALA A 10 4.72 14.96 3.60
C ALA A 10 4.11 13.57 3.36
N GLU A 11 3.04 13.20 4.07
CA GLU A 11 2.32 11.94 3.84
C GLU A 11 1.64 11.86 2.47
N LYS A 12 1.16 13.00 1.95
CA LYS A 12 0.61 13.10 0.58
C LYS A 12 1.73 13.08 -0.47
N GLU A 13 2.87 13.67 -0.17
CA GLU A 13 4.05 13.74 -1.04
C GLU A 13 4.71 12.36 -1.22
N TRP A 14 4.78 11.51 -0.19
CA TRP A 14 5.35 10.15 -0.30
C TRP A 14 4.40 9.10 -0.88
N LYS A 15 3.31 9.51 -1.51
CA LYS A 15 2.45 8.61 -2.27
C LYS A 15 3.14 8.25 -3.59
N ALA A 16 3.51 6.98 -3.76
CA ALA A 16 4.09 6.53 -5.02
C ALA A 16 3.11 6.81 -6.18
N SER A 17 3.63 7.46 -7.24
CA SER A 17 2.81 7.89 -8.36
C SER A 17 2.23 6.69 -9.11
N LYS A 18 1.00 6.84 -9.62
CA LYS A 18 0.32 5.79 -10.40
C LYS A 18 1.14 5.38 -11.63
N LYS A 19 1.89 6.31 -12.23
CA LYS A 19 2.78 6.07 -13.38
C LYS A 19 3.92 5.13 -13.00
N LEU A 20 4.56 5.37 -11.85
CA LEU A 20 5.64 4.50 -11.34
C LEU A 20 5.11 3.12 -10.93
N CYS A 21 3.93 3.05 -10.30
CA CYS A 21 3.40 1.77 -9.86
C CYS A 21 2.90 0.86 -11.01
N LYS A 22 2.44 1.46 -12.12
CA LYS A 22 1.92 0.76 -13.30
C LYS A 22 2.96 0.55 -14.40
N SER A 23 4.17 1.05 -14.23
CA SER A 23 5.24 0.84 -15.21
C SER A 23 5.58 -0.65 -15.35
N SER A 24 6.17 -1.00 -16.49
CA SER A 24 6.73 -2.34 -16.76
C SER A 24 7.99 -2.63 -15.93
N THR A 25 8.41 -1.71 -15.05
CA THR A 25 9.59 -1.91 -14.20
C THR A 25 9.32 -3.04 -13.21
N PRO A 26 10.15 -4.09 -13.17
CA PRO A 26 9.93 -5.22 -12.27
C PRO A 26 10.06 -4.80 -10.79
N ASN A 27 9.45 -5.58 -9.89
CA ASN A 27 9.42 -5.29 -8.45
C ASN A 27 10.82 -5.14 -7.85
N ASN A 28 11.78 -5.96 -8.28
CA ASN A 28 13.18 -5.93 -7.83
C ASN A 28 13.95 -4.66 -8.22
N LYS A 29 13.46 -3.90 -9.21
CA LYS A 29 14.06 -2.63 -9.64
C LYS A 29 13.33 -1.41 -9.06
N LEU A 30 12.21 -1.61 -8.35
CA LEU A 30 11.57 -0.53 -7.60
C LEU A 30 12.19 -0.44 -6.20
N GLY A 31 12.42 0.79 -5.73
CA GLY A 31 12.81 1.01 -4.34
C GLY A 31 11.75 0.46 -3.38
N ASN A 32 12.18 -0.13 -2.27
CA ASN A 32 11.31 -0.79 -1.29
C ASN A 32 10.16 0.11 -0.82
N SER A 33 10.44 1.38 -0.53
CA SER A 33 9.43 2.35 -0.09
C SER A 33 8.36 2.60 -1.16
N ALA A 34 8.78 2.75 -2.42
CA ALA A 34 7.86 2.94 -3.53
C ALA A 34 7.03 1.67 -3.80
N LEU A 35 7.66 0.50 -3.77
CA LEU A 35 6.99 -0.79 -3.94
C LEU A 35 5.92 -1.02 -2.87
N SER A 36 6.24 -0.77 -1.60
CA SER A 36 5.30 -0.87 -0.47
C SER A 36 4.12 0.08 -0.64
N SER A 37 4.39 1.35 -1.01
CA SER A 37 3.33 2.32 -1.30
C SER A 37 2.45 1.87 -2.48
N CYS A 38 3.04 1.36 -3.57
CA CYS A 38 2.29 0.82 -4.71
C CYS A 38 1.40 -0.38 -4.35
N LYS A 39 1.89 -1.29 -3.49
CA LYS A 39 1.12 -2.43 -2.97
C LYS A 39 0.00 -1.98 -2.04
N ALA A 40 0.26 -1.01 -1.17
CA ALA A 40 -0.75 -0.45 -0.25
C ALA A 40 -1.87 0.28 -1.01
N GLN A 41 -1.54 0.99 -2.08
CA GLN A 41 -2.49 1.62 -3.00
C GLN A 41 -3.23 0.63 -3.92
N GLY A 42 -2.91 -0.66 -3.88
CA GLY A 42 -3.50 -1.69 -4.74
C GLY A 42 -3.07 -1.60 -6.21
N TYR A 43 -2.01 -0.87 -6.53
CA TYR A 43 -1.45 -0.80 -7.88
C TYR A 43 -0.51 -1.94 -8.21
N ARG A 44 -0.03 -2.69 -7.21
CA ARG A 44 0.67 -3.95 -7.38
C ARG A 44 0.10 -5.02 -6.44
N ALA A 45 0.26 -6.28 -6.81
CA ALA A 45 -0.19 -7.39 -6.01
C ALA A 45 0.63 -7.47 -4.70
N ARG A 46 -0.03 -7.81 -3.60
CA ARG A 46 0.66 -8.05 -2.33
C ARG A 46 1.36 -9.41 -2.40
N GLU A 47 2.62 -9.46 -1.99
CA GLU A 47 3.41 -10.69 -1.90
C GLU A 47 3.50 -11.07 -0.42
N THR A 48 2.35 -11.33 0.21
CA THR A 48 2.30 -11.69 1.63
C THR A 48 1.48 -12.97 1.83
N GLY A 49 1.94 -13.84 2.72
CA GLY A 49 1.16 -15.00 3.18
C GLY A 49 0.02 -14.64 4.14
N LYS A 50 -0.13 -13.35 4.48
CA LYS A 50 -1.11 -12.86 5.45
C LYS A 50 -2.53 -12.99 4.86
N SER A 51 -3.51 -13.32 5.71
CA SER A 51 -4.93 -13.30 5.39
C SER A 51 -5.65 -12.27 6.25
N GLN A 52 -6.68 -11.65 5.70
CA GLN A 52 -7.49 -10.70 6.44
C GLN A 52 -8.97 -11.03 6.36
N LYS A 53 -9.67 -10.81 7.48
CA LYS A 53 -11.12 -10.85 7.52
C LYS A 53 -11.68 -9.63 6.77
N MET A 54 -12.52 -9.89 5.77
CA MET A 54 -13.27 -8.89 5.00
C MET A 54 -14.74 -9.27 5.13
N GLY A 55 -15.49 -8.53 5.95
CA GLY A 55 -16.83 -8.94 6.38
C GLY A 55 -16.79 -10.28 7.11
N ASN A 56 -17.51 -11.28 6.60
CA ASN A 56 -17.62 -12.61 7.21
C ASN A 56 -16.60 -13.64 6.66
N LYS A 57 -15.78 -13.27 5.66
CA LYS A 57 -14.85 -14.21 5.00
C LYS A 57 -13.39 -13.81 5.26
N ARG A 58 -12.51 -14.80 5.42
CA ARG A 58 -11.04 -14.59 5.44
C ARG A 58 -10.49 -14.71 4.03
N VAL A 59 -9.83 -13.66 3.56
CA VAL A 59 -9.25 -13.58 2.22
C VAL A 59 -7.73 -13.53 2.34
N LYS A 60 -7.03 -14.42 1.63
CA LYS A 60 -5.57 -14.35 1.49
C LYS A 60 -5.22 -13.07 0.71
N LEU A 61 -4.28 -12.28 1.24
CA LEU A 61 -3.83 -11.04 0.62
C LEU A 61 -2.81 -11.28 -0.50
N GLY A 62 -2.03 -12.37 -0.40
CA GLY A 62 -1.05 -12.79 -1.39
C GLY A 62 -1.63 -12.90 -2.80
N GLY A 63 -0.92 -12.34 -3.78
CA GLY A 63 -1.32 -12.30 -5.18
C GLY A 63 -2.44 -11.30 -5.50
N LYS A 64 -3.07 -10.67 -4.50
CA LYS A 64 -4.22 -9.79 -4.72
C LYS A 64 -3.84 -8.31 -4.74
N ARG A 65 -4.54 -7.56 -5.58
CA ARG A 65 -4.40 -6.10 -5.76
C ARG A 65 -5.46 -5.37 -4.95
N ILE A 66 -5.28 -5.30 -3.63
CA ILE A 66 -6.26 -4.74 -2.70
C ILE A 66 -5.67 -3.55 -1.94
N ARG A 67 -6.41 -2.43 -1.93
CA ARG A 67 -6.06 -1.20 -1.22
C ARG A 67 -6.06 -1.41 0.31
N SER A 68 -5.13 -0.78 1.01
CA SER A 68 -5.21 -0.63 2.47
C SER A 68 -6.21 0.44 2.88
N GLN A 69 -6.63 0.40 4.15
CA GLN A 69 -7.52 1.37 4.77
C GLN A 69 -6.98 2.80 4.65
N ASP A 70 -5.67 2.99 4.75
CA ASP A 70 -5.02 4.31 4.56
C ASP A 70 -5.27 4.90 3.16
N TYR A 71 -5.57 4.03 2.18
CA TYR A 71 -5.93 4.41 0.81
C TYR A 71 -7.41 4.13 0.49
N GLY A 72 -8.28 4.02 1.51
CA GLY A 72 -9.72 3.82 1.38
C GLY A 72 -10.14 2.39 1.01
N GLY A 73 -9.29 1.40 1.25
CA GLY A 73 -9.54 -0.01 0.96
C GLY A 73 -9.90 -0.86 2.19
N PRO A 74 -10.31 -2.12 1.98
CA PRO A 74 -10.76 -3.00 3.06
C PRO A 74 -9.60 -3.63 3.84
N VAL A 75 -8.35 -3.51 3.39
CA VAL A 75 -7.20 -4.13 4.07
C VAL A 75 -6.77 -3.26 5.26
N SER A 76 -7.01 -3.70 6.49
CA SER A 76 -6.57 -2.95 7.65
C SER A 76 -5.05 -2.99 7.75
N PRO A 77 -4.41 -1.90 8.21
CA PRO A 77 -3.06 -1.99 8.72
C PRO A 77 -3.12 -3.02 9.86
N THR A 78 -2.46 -4.16 9.67
CA THR A 78 -2.28 -5.09 10.78
C THR A 78 -1.41 -4.39 11.81
N ARG A 79 -1.83 -4.36 13.08
CA ARG A 79 -1.10 -3.79 14.24
C ARG A 79 0.22 -4.51 14.55
N THR A 80 0.79 -5.25 13.62
CA THR A 80 1.95 -6.10 13.89
C THR A 80 2.80 -6.23 12.63
N GLY A 81 3.97 -5.59 12.69
CA GLY A 81 5.18 -5.88 11.92
C GLY A 81 5.05 -5.77 10.41
#